data_AF-A0A3E0WTE6-F1
#
_entry.id   AF-A0A3E0WTE6-F1
#
_cell.length_a   1.000
_cell.length_b   1.000
_cell.length_c   1.000
_cell.angle_alpha   90.00
_cell.angle_beta   90.00
_cell.angle_gamma   90.00
#
_symmetry.space_group_name_H-M   'P 1'
#
loop_
_entity.id
_entity.type
_entity.pdbx_description
1 polymer ?
#
loop_
_entity_poly.entity_id
_entity_poly.type
_entity_poly.pdbx_seq_one_letter_code
_entity_poly.pdbx_strand_id
1 'polypeptide(L)'
;MLQINLELNSQAHLHLVIPSKFLVQAKIKAIKFIGDVFLVKVTIKDIAKKAGVSPSSVSLVLNDRPSRISDQKKAEIKQIAKELNYTANQIARSLVTKQTKTFGLIIPDIENIFFLL
;
A
#
# COMPACT_ATOMS: atom_id res chain seq x y z
N MET A 1 -31.04 15.82 -13.97
CA MET A 1 -32.20 15.81 -14.88
C MET A 1 -31.72 15.34 -16.24
N LEU A 2 -31.98 14.07 -16.59
CA LEU A 2 -31.86 13.57 -17.96
C LEU A 2 -33.13 13.98 -18.69
N GLN A 3 -33.05 14.87 -19.68
CA GLN A 3 -34.15 15.09 -20.61
C GLN A 3 -33.95 14.17 -21.81
N ILE A 4 -34.88 13.22 -21.97
CA ILE A 4 -35.00 12.36 -23.14
C ILE A 4 -36.05 13.02 -24.03
N ASN A 5 -35.63 13.64 -25.14
CA ASN A 5 -36.54 14.12 -26.18
C ASN A 5 -36.78 12.98 -27.17
N LEU A 6 -38.00 12.47 -27.21
CA LEU A 6 -38.51 11.54 -28.21
C LEU A 6 -39.20 12.34 -29.30
N GLU A 7 -38.50 12.60 -30.42
CA GLU A 7 -39.14 12.89 -31.69
C GLU A 7 -39.02 11.64 -32.58
N LEU A 8 -40.18 11.05 -32.88
CA LEU A 8 -40.35 9.92 -33.78
C LEU A 8 -40.11 10.37 -35.23
N ASN A 9 -38.94 10.04 -35.76
CA ASN A 9 -38.73 9.98 -37.20
C ASN A 9 -38.03 8.66 -37.56
N SER A 10 -38.47 8.04 -38.64
CA SER A 10 -38.32 6.63 -39.02
C SER A 10 -36.89 6.18 -39.42
N GLN A 11 -35.87 6.82 -38.86
CA GLN A 11 -34.47 6.36 -38.84
C GLN A 11 -33.89 6.50 -37.43
N ALA A 12 -34.45 5.78 -36.46
CA ALA A 12 -33.96 5.78 -35.08
C ALA A 12 -32.68 4.94 -34.93
N HIS A 13 -31.59 5.37 -35.55
CA HIS A 13 -30.26 5.06 -35.02
C HIS A 13 -30.05 5.94 -33.80
N LEU A 14 -30.34 5.38 -32.61
CA LEU A 14 -30.13 6.04 -31.32
C LEU A 14 -28.63 6.38 -31.14
N HIS A 15 -28.21 7.56 -31.60
CA HIS A 15 -26.84 8.03 -31.41
C HIS A 15 -26.70 8.57 -29.98
N LEU A 16 -26.31 7.69 -29.05
CA LEU A 16 -25.97 8.10 -27.69
C LEU A 16 -24.66 8.91 -27.71
N VAL A 17 -24.78 10.24 -27.67
CA VAL A 17 -23.62 11.13 -27.58
C VAL A 17 -23.18 11.22 -26.12
N ILE A 18 -22.17 10.42 -25.74
CA ILE A 18 -21.52 10.53 -24.43
C ILE A 18 -20.52 11.70 -24.49
N PRO A 19 -20.69 12.77 -23.69
CA PRO A 19 -19.76 13.89 -23.69
C PRO A 19 -18.36 13.41 -23.25
N SER A 20 -17.33 13.80 -23.99
CA SER A 20 -15.94 13.36 -23.77
C SER A 20 -15.44 13.58 -22.34
N LYS A 21 -15.92 14.63 -21.66
CA LYS A 21 -15.65 14.90 -20.24
C LYS A 21 -16.02 13.72 -19.33
N PHE A 22 -17.10 12.99 -19.64
CA PHE A 22 -17.54 11.83 -18.89
C PHE A 22 -16.59 10.63 -19.08
N LEU A 23 -16.12 10.39 -20.31
CA LEU A 23 -15.15 9.33 -20.61
C LEU A 23 -13.80 9.59 -19.94
N VAL A 24 -13.36 10.86 -19.91
CA VAL A 24 -12.12 11.26 -19.23
C VAL A 24 -12.25 11.06 -17.71
N GLN A 25 -13.37 11.47 -17.10
CA GLN A 25 -13.61 11.26 -15.66
C GLN A 25 -13.72 9.78 -15.28
N ALA A 26 -14.41 8.98 -16.10
CA ALA A 26 -14.51 7.54 -15.89
C ALA A 26 -13.12 6.87 -15.94
N LYS A 27 -12.28 7.23 -16.93
CA LYS A 27 -10.88 6.75 -17.03
C LYS A 27 -10.05 7.17 -15.82
N ILE A 28 -10.09 8.44 -15.41
CA ILE A 28 -9.33 8.93 -14.25
C ILE A 28 -9.75 8.20 -12.97
N LYS A 29 -11.07 8.01 -12.77
CA LYS A 29 -11.60 7.31 -11.60
C LYS A 29 -11.19 5.83 -11.58
N ALA A 30 -11.19 5.17 -12.74
CA ALA A 30 -10.72 3.79 -12.88
C ALA A 30 -9.22 3.67 -12.60
N ILE A 31 -8.39 4.58 -13.14
CA ILE A 31 -6.94 4.59 -12.89
C ILE A 31 -6.65 4.81 -11.41
N LYS A 32 -7.35 5.76 -10.77
CA LYS A 32 -7.22 5.99 -9.33
C LYS A 32 -7.64 4.77 -8.51
N PHE A 33 -8.76 4.15 -8.84
CA PHE A 33 -9.24 2.95 -8.14
C PHE A 33 -8.26 1.79 -8.26
N ILE A 34 -7.74 1.53 -9.47
CA ILE A 34 -6.73 0.49 -9.68
C ILE A 34 -5.45 0.81 -8.89
N GLY A 35 -5.01 2.07 -8.90
CA GLY A 35 -3.87 2.53 -8.11
C GLY A 35 -4.09 2.32 -6.61
N ASP A 36 -5.26 2.70 -6.08
CA ASP A 36 -5.59 2.53 -4.66
C ASP A 36 -5.65 1.04 -4.26
N VAL A 37 -6.19 0.17 -5.12
CA VAL A 37 -6.26 -1.27 -4.84
C VAL A 37 -4.88 -1.93 -4.91
N PHE A 38 -4.00 -1.50 -5.83
CA PHE A 38 -2.72 -2.17 -6.07
C PHE A 38 -1.53 -1.56 -5.28
N LEU A 39 -1.61 -0.27 -4.89
CA LEU A 39 -0.51 0.44 -4.22
C LEU A 39 -0.68 0.51 -2.69
N VAL A 40 -1.81 0.10 -2.13
CA VAL A 40 -2.01 0.11 -0.67
C VAL A 40 -1.11 -0.94 -0.02
N LYS A 41 0.00 -0.46 0.56
CA LYS A 41 0.88 -1.27 1.39
C LYS A 41 0.17 -1.63 2.69
N VAL A 42 0.23 -2.90 3.05
CA VAL A 42 -0.23 -3.39 4.35
C VAL A 42 0.54 -2.70 5.46
N THR A 43 -0.19 -2.25 6.48
CA THR A 43 0.35 -1.54 7.64
C THR A 43 0.20 -2.35 8.92
N ILE A 44 0.89 -1.93 9.99
CA ILE A 44 0.74 -2.49 11.34
C ILE A 44 -0.72 -2.39 11.83
N LYS A 45 -1.45 -1.34 11.42
CA LYS A 45 -2.85 -1.14 11.80
C LYS A 45 -3.75 -2.22 11.21
N ASP A 46 -3.47 -2.68 9.99
CA ASP A 46 -4.24 -3.73 9.32
C ASP A 46 -4.04 -5.08 10.02
N ILE A 47 -2.79 -5.39 10.38
CA ILE A 47 -2.46 -6.58 11.18
C ILE A 47 -3.16 -6.51 12.54
N ALA A 48 -3.10 -5.35 13.22
CA ALA A 48 -3.70 -5.14 14.53
C ALA A 48 -5.22 -5.36 14.50
N LYS A 49 -5.87 -4.85 13.45
CA LYS A 49 -7.31 -5.06 13.22
C LYS A 49 -7.65 -6.53 13.00
N LYS A 50 -6.87 -7.26 12.19
CA LYS A 50 -7.09 -8.68 11.91
C LYS A 50 -6.80 -9.58 13.13
N ALA A 51 -5.80 -9.23 13.94
CA ALA A 51 -5.43 -9.97 15.15
C ALA A 51 -6.26 -9.61 16.40
N GLY A 52 -7.07 -8.55 16.33
CA GLY A 52 -7.90 -8.06 17.44
C GLY A 52 -7.09 -7.46 18.60
N VAL A 53 -5.95 -6.82 18.31
CA VAL A 53 -5.05 -6.24 19.33
C VAL A 53 -4.67 -4.80 18.99
N SER A 54 -3.97 -4.12 19.90
CA SER A 54 -3.49 -2.76 19.64
C SER A 54 -2.32 -2.75 18.63
N PRO A 55 -2.14 -1.67 17.85
CA PRO A 55 -0.95 -1.51 16.99
C PRO A 55 0.37 -1.59 17.77
N SER A 56 0.37 -1.13 19.02
CA SER A 56 1.50 -1.21 19.95
C SER A 56 1.87 -2.66 20.24
N SER A 57 0.88 -3.51 20.50
CA SER A 57 1.06 -4.95 20.74
C SER A 57 1.69 -5.63 19.52
N VAL A 58 1.18 -5.34 18.32
CA VAL A 58 1.78 -5.86 17.07
C VAL A 58 3.21 -5.38 16.90
N SER A 59 3.47 -4.09 17.13
CA SER A 59 4.83 -3.53 17.06
C SER A 59 5.79 -4.22 18.03
N LEU A 60 5.38 -4.47 19.28
CA LEU A 60 6.20 -5.18 20.26
C LEU A 60 6.52 -6.61 19.78
N VAL A 61 5.53 -7.33 19.26
CA VAL A 61 5.71 -8.72 18.78
C VAL A 61 6.60 -8.76 17.54
N LEU A 62 6.38 -7.88 16.56
CA LEU A 62 7.15 -7.87 15.30
C LEU A 62 8.58 -7.34 15.48
N ASN A 63 8.85 -6.58 16.54
CA ASN A 63 10.20 -6.15 16.93
C ASN A 63 10.81 -7.03 18.04
N ASP A 64 10.20 -8.18 18.35
CA ASP A 64 10.63 -9.13 19.39
C ASP A 64 10.97 -8.46 20.74
N ARG A 65 10.16 -7.48 21.14
CA ARG A 65 10.30 -6.77 22.42
C ARG A 65 9.63 -7.55 23.56
N PRO A 66 10.17 -7.47 24.80
CA PRO A 66 9.51 -8.03 25.97
C PRO A 66 8.08 -7.52 26.09
N SER A 67 7.11 -8.43 26.22
CA SER A 67 5.70 -8.10 26.29
C SER A 67 4.93 -9.17 27.05
N ARG A 68 3.85 -8.77 27.74
CA ARG A 68 2.94 -9.67 28.47
C ARG A 68 1.94 -10.40 27.55
N ILE A 69 2.26 -10.52 26.26
CA ILE A 69 1.41 -11.15 25.25
C ILE A 69 1.67 -12.65 25.28
N SER A 70 0.62 -13.47 25.28
CA SER A 70 0.74 -14.93 25.25
C SER A 70 1.45 -15.40 23.97
N ASP A 71 2.18 -16.50 24.06
CA ASP A 71 2.94 -17.01 22.91
C ASP A 71 2.03 -17.45 21.76
N GLN A 72 0.85 -17.97 22.09
CA GLN A 72 -0.20 -18.25 21.11
C GLN A 72 -0.56 -16.99 20.30
N LYS A 73 -0.76 -15.84 20.97
CA LYS A 73 -1.13 -14.61 20.29
C LYS A 73 0.04 -13.99 19.52
N LYS A 74 1.28 -14.16 20.00
CA LYS A 74 2.48 -13.79 19.24
C LYS A 74 2.56 -14.58 17.93
N ALA A 75 2.31 -15.89 17.98
CA ALA A 75 2.32 -16.75 16.79
C ALA A 75 1.23 -16.33 15.79
N GLU A 76 0.01 -16.07 16.27
CA GLU A 76 -1.10 -15.56 15.44
C GLU A 76 -0.73 -14.26 14.72
N ILE A 77 -0.15 -13.28 15.44
CA ILE A 77 0.30 -12.00 14.85
C ILE A 77 1.36 -12.23 13.77
N LYS A 78 2.37 -13.07 14.04
CA LYS A 78 3.44 -13.39 13.08
C LYS A 78 2.89 -14.09 11.83
N GLN A 79 1.92 -14.99 12.01
CA GLN A 79 1.23 -15.66 10.91
C GLN A 79 0.43 -14.66 10.06
N ILE A 80 -0.37 -13.80 10.68
CA ILE A 80 -1.14 -12.77 9.97
C ILE A 80 -0.22 -11.83 9.18
N ALA A 81 0.89 -11.41 9.78
CA ALA A 81 1.87 -10.56 9.09
C ALA A 81 2.45 -11.25 7.85
N LYS A 82 2.73 -12.55 7.93
CA LYS A 82 3.20 -13.36 6.79
C LYS A 82 2.11 -13.51 5.71
N GLU A 83 0.88 -13.83 6.09
CA GLU A 83 -0.26 -13.96 5.16
C GLU A 83 -0.51 -12.66 4.39
N LEU A 84 -0.34 -11.51 5.03
CA LEU A 84 -0.52 -10.20 4.42
C LEU A 84 0.73 -9.68 3.70
N ASN A 85 1.80 -10.47 3.60
CA ASN A 85 3.09 -10.06 3.04
C ASN A 85 3.60 -8.73 3.63
N TYR A 86 3.38 -8.53 4.93
CA TYR A 86 3.79 -7.31 5.60
C TYR A 86 5.31 -7.22 5.68
N THR A 87 5.85 -6.09 5.23
CA THR A 87 7.26 -5.74 5.38
C THR A 87 7.38 -4.42 6.12
N ALA A 88 8.21 -4.39 7.16
CA ALA A 88 8.46 -3.17 7.92
C ALA A 88 9.10 -2.09 7.02
N ASN A 89 8.54 -0.90 7.05
CA ASN A 89 9.11 0.24 6.35
C ASN A 89 10.31 0.80 7.13
N GLN A 90 11.52 0.51 6.66
CA GLN A 90 12.75 0.93 7.33
C GLN A 90 12.92 2.44 7.38
N ILE A 91 12.45 3.19 6.37
CA ILE A 91 12.50 4.66 6.35
C ILE A 91 11.60 5.23 7.45
N ALA A 92 10.36 4.76 7.52
CA ALA A 92 9.45 5.16 8.59
C ALA A 92 10.02 4.81 9.97
N ARG A 93 10.64 3.63 10.08
CA ARG A 93 11.28 3.18 11.33
C ARG A 93 12.46 4.07 11.72
N SER A 94 13.35 4.42 10.78
CA SER A 94 14.50 5.29 11.07
C SER A 94 14.10 6.70 11.47
N LEU A 95 12.97 7.21 10.94
CA LEU A 95 12.41 8.50 11.36
C LEU A 95 11.91 8.45 12.81
N VAL A 96 11.15 7.42 13.18
CA VAL A 96 10.63 7.24 14.54
C VAL A 96 11.76 6.99 15.53
N THR A 97 12.74 6.16 15.18
CA THR A 97 13.88 5.83 16.06
C THR A 97 14.99 6.89 16.05
N LYS A 98 14.92 7.87 15.13
CA LYS A 98 16.00 8.85 14.86
C LYS A 98 17.37 8.22 14.62
N GLN A 99 17.37 7.00 14.07
CA GLN A 99 18.58 6.20 13.87
C GLN A 99 18.48 5.47 12.54
N THR A 100 19.52 5.58 11.72
CA THR A 100 19.67 4.82 10.47
C THR A 100 20.66 3.68 10.69
N LYS A 101 20.51 2.59 9.93
CA LYS A 101 21.47 1.48 9.88
C LYS A 101 22.12 1.45 8.50
N THR A 102 22.68 2.58 8.08
CA THR A 102 23.25 2.78 6.75
C THR A 102 24.75 3.02 6.88
N PHE A 103 25.54 2.21 6.17
CA PHE A 103 26.98 2.44 6.01
C PHE A 103 27.21 3.22 4.72
N GLY A 104 27.89 4.36 4.82
CA GLY A 104 28.34 5.12 3.66
C GLY A 104 29.77 4.73 3.33
N LEU A 105 30.00 4.25 2.11
CA LEU A 105 31.34 3.97 1.59
C LEU A 105 31.71 5.08 0.61
N ILE A 106 32.86 5.72 0.83
CA ILE A 106 33.44 6.69 -0.10
C ILE A 106 34.68 6.05 -0.67
N ILE A 107 34.65 5.79 -1.97
CA ILE A 107 35.75 5.21 -2.73
C ILE A 107 36.12 6.18 -3.85
N PRO A 108 37.44 6.38 -4.09
CA PRO A 108 37.91 7.34 -5.09
C PRO A 108 37.59 6.89 -6.51
N ASP A 109 37.56 5.58 -6.75
CA ASP A 109 37.22 4.98 -8.04
C ASP A 109 36.58 3.60 -7.82
N ILE A 110 35.44 3.35 -8.45
CA ILE A 110 34.70 2.08 -8.37
C ILE A 110 35.23 1.03 -9.35
N GLU A 111 36.00 1.44 -10.36
CA GLU A 111 36.57 0.54 -11.37
C GLU A 111 37.90 -0.07 -10.93
N ASN A 112 38.53 0.49 -9.89
CA ASN A 112 39.78 -0.03 -9.36
C ASN A 112 39.54 -1.29 -8.52
N ILE A 113 40.02 -2.42 -9.04
CA ILE A 113 39.90 -3.77 -8.45
C ILE A 113 40.42 -3.84 -7.00
N PHE A 114 41.38 -2.97 -6.62
CA PHE A 114 41.90 -2.92 -5.25
C PHE A 114 40.82 -2.62 -4.20
N PHE A 115 39.74 -1.90 -4.56
CA PHE A 115 38.65 -1.56 -3.63
C PHE A 115 37.44 -2.49 -3.71
N LEU A 116 37.44 -3.46 -4.63
CA LEU A 116 36.35 -4.42 -4.84
C LEU A 116 36.58 -5.77 -4.11
N LEU A 117 37.78 -5.97 -3.53
CA LEU A 117 38.18 -7.16 -2.77
C LEU A 117 38.16 -6.88 -1.25
#